data_AF-G0UWL8-F1
#
_entry.id   AF-G0UWL8-F1
#
_cell.length_a   1.000
_cell.length_b   1.000
_cell.length_c   1.000
_cell.angle_alpha   90.00
_cell.angle_beta   90.00
_cell.angle_gamma   90.00
#
_symmetry.space_group_name_H-M   'P 1'
#
loop_
_entity.id
_entity.type
_entity.pdbx_description
1 polymer ?
#
loop_
_entity_poly.entity_id
_entity_poly.type
_entity_poly.pdbx_seq_one_letter_code
_entity_poly.pdbx_strand_id
1 'polypeptide(L)'
;MMGKTLLLFDVDGTLTPPRLQQTDEMKELIKKARSVGFSVGTVGGSDFAKQIEQLGSDVLEQFDYVFAENGLEAYKDGVQIHRQNLLNKLGNERIVKFVKKALRLIADVDIPVQRGTFIEYRNGMINVSPVGRNCSQQERDEFEEFDRKHQVRAKLIQELENSFPDFGLKYSIGGQISFDVFPTGWDKRYCLQFVENDFEQIHFFGDKTWEGGNDYEIYTDERTIGHSVLSYKDTIAEVEKLVNSMHFVGQ
;
A
#
# COMPACT_ATOMS: atom_id res chain seq x y z
N MET A 1 -27.01 8.90 -19.24
CA MET A 1 -26.02 9.54 -18.34
C MET A 1 -24.91 8.53 -18.17
N MET A 2 -23.64 8.91 -18.41
CA MET A 2 -22.54 8.06 -17.99
C MET A 2 -22.58 7.91 -16.47
N GLY A 3 -22.30 6.71 -15.97
CA GLY A 3 -22.10 6.46 -14.56
C GLY A 3 -21.03 7.34 -13.94
N LYS A 4 -21.05 7.43 -12.61
CA LYS A 4 -19.95 8.06 -11.88
C LYS A 4 -18.69 7.20 -12.04
N THR A 5 -17.58 7.83 -12.43
CA THR A 5 -16.27 7.19 -12.57
C THR A 5 -15.29 7.77 -11.56
N LEU A 6 -14.57 6.88 -10.86
CA LEU A 6 -13.46 7.21 -9.97
C LEU A 6 -12.13 6.90 -10.66
N LEU A 7 -11.19 7.83 -10.62
CA LEU A 7 -9.79 7.61 -10.92
C LEU A 7 -9.02 7.48 -9.60
N LEU A 8 -8.56 6.28 -9.29
CA LEU A 8 -7.85 5.94 -8.06
C LEU A 8 -6.38 5.71 -8.36
N PHE A 9 -5.49 6.40 -7.66
CA PHE A 9 -4.06 6.39 -7.98
C PHE A 9 -3.24 5.87 -6.80
N ASP A 10 -2.27 5.00 -7.08
CA ASP A 10 -1.09 4.91 -6.23
C ASP A 10 -0.33 6.27 -6.19
N VAL A 11 0.53 6.47 -5.20
CA VAL A 11 1.23 7.75 -4.98
C VAL A 11 2.64 7.76 -5.56
N ASP A 12 3.54 6.92 -5.01
CA ASP A 12 4.99 7.01 -5.27
C ASP A 12 5.37 6.33 -6.58
N GLY A 13 5.79 7.09 -7.58
CA GLY A 13 6.07 6.59 -8.93
C GLY A 13 4.88 6.72 -9.89
N THR A 14 3.66 6.75 -9.34
CA THR A 14 2.41 6.88 -10.10
C THR A 14 1.92 8.33 -10.21
N LEU A 15 1.83 9.07 -9.10
CA LEU A 15 1.49 10.51 -9.10
C LEU A 15 2.74 11.39 -9.01
N THR A 16 3.81 10.88 -8.41
CA THR A 16 5.05 11.62 -8.20
C THR A 16 6.23 10.95 -8.89
N PRO A 17 7.31 11.68 -9.18
CA PRO A 17 8.61 11.03 -9.35
C PRO A 17 8.96 10.24 -8.07
N PRO A 18 9.71 9.13 -8.17
CA PRO A 18 10.01 8.30 -7.01
C PRO A 18 10.65 9.09 -5.87
N ARG A 19 10.02 9.05 -4.69
CA ARG A 19 10.41 9.71 -3.43
C ARG A 19 10.50 11.23 -3.50
N LEU A 20 9.82 11.85 -4.46
CA LEU A 20 9.77 13.30 -4.61
C LEU A 20 8.33 13.81 -4.55
N GLN A 21 8.18 15.13 -4.52
CA GLN A 21 6.87 15.78 -4.54
C GLN A 21 6.23 15.70 -5.93
N GLN A 22 4.90 15.74 -5.97
CA GLN A 22 4.14 15.83 -7.20
C GLN A 22 4.49 17.11 -7.98
N THR A 23 4.45 17.00 -9.31
CA THR A 23 4.72 18.12 -10.22
C THR A 23 3.47 19.00 -10.39
N ASP A 24 3.66 20.26 -10.78
CA ASP A 24 2.54 21.15 -11.10
C ASP A 24 1.72 20.63 -12.29
N GLU A 25 2.38 19.96 -13.25
CA GLU A 25 1.72 19.28 -14.37
C GLU A 25 0.71 18.22 -13.90
N MET A 26 1.09 17.39 -12.92
CA MET A 26 0.18 16.41 -12.33
C MET A 26 -0.99 17.09 -11.60
N LYS A 27 -0.74 18.16 -10.84
CA LYS A 27 -1.81 18.91 -10.15
C LYS A 27 -2.84 19.45 -11.13
N GLU A 28 -2.39 20.03 -12.24
CA GLU A 28 -3.29 20.58 -13.26
C GLU A 28 -4.10 19.47 -13.97
N LEU A 29 -3.49 18.30 -14.19
CA LEU A 29 -4.22 17.13 -14.69
C LEU A 29 -5.32 16.68 -13.73
N ILE A 30 -5.02 16.55 -12.43
CA ILE A 30 -6.00 16.14 -11.43
C ILE A 30 -7.17 17.12 -11.38
N LYS A 31 -6.90 18.43 -11.39
CA LYS A 31 -7.95 19.47 -11.49
C LYS A 31 -8.78 19.34 -12.76
N LYS A 32 -8.14 19.09 -13.91
CA LYS A 32 -8.81 18.91 -15.20
C LYS A 32 -9.70 17.66 -15.19
N ALA A 33 -9.24 16.54 -14.64
CA ALA A 33 -10.04 15.33 -14.51
C ALA A 33 -11.30 15.58 -13.65
N ARG A 34 -11.13 16.26 -12.51
CA ARG A 34 -12.26 16.64 -11.64
C ARG A 34 -13.25 17.57 -12.36
N SER A 35 -12.77 18.57 -13.11
CA SER A 35 -13.65 19.55 -13.76
C SER A 35 -14.53 18.97 -14.87
N VAL A 36 -14.12 17.85 -15.47
CA VAL A 36 -14.92 17.13 -16.47
C VAL A 36 -15.80 16.01 -15.87
N GLY A 37 -15.85 15.89 -14.55
CA GLY A 37 -16.80 15.04 -13.84
C GLY A 37 -16.25 13.71 -13.31
N PHE A 38 -14.94 13.45 -13.40
CA PHE A 38 -14.34 12.33 -12.67
C PHE A 38 -14.24 12.66 -11.18
N SER A 39 -14.51 11.67 -10.33
CA SER A 39 -13.95 11.70 -8.98
C SER A 39 -12.51 11.23 -9.02
N VAL A 40 -11.68 11.73 -8.12
CA VAL A 40 -10.27 11.34 -8.01
C VAL A 40 -9.95 10.95 -6.58
N GLY A 41 -9.08 9.96 -6.41
CA GLY A 41 -8.61 9.57 -5.10
C GLY A 41 -7.22 8.97 -5.09
N THR A 42 -6.58 8.96 -3.92
CA THR A 42 -5.27 8.34 -3.72
C THR A 42 -5.36 7.10 -2.84
N VAL A 43 -4.50 6.12 -3.07
CA VAL A 43 -4.31 4.97 -2.18
C VAL A 43 -2.82 4.65 -2.03
N GLY A 44 -2.30 4.73 -0.81
CA GLY A 44 -0.90 4.46 -0.51
C GLY A 44 -0.74 3.61 0.75
N GLY A 45 0.27 2.74 0.77
CA GLY A 45 0.61 1.95 1.96
C GLY A 45 1.32 2.74 3.05
N SER A 46 1.75 3.96 2.75
CA SER A 46 2.33 4.91 3.70
C SER A 46 1.27 5.56 4.59
N ASP A 47 1.70 6.08 5.74
CA ASP A 47 0.87 6.94 6.58
C ASP A 47 0.46 8.24 5.87
N PHE A 48 -0.52 8.93 6.45
CA PHE A 48 -1.07 10.17 5.89
C PHE A 48 -0.03 11.30 5.83
N ALA A 49 0.91 11.36 6.79
CA ALA A 49 1.95 12.38 6.83
C ALA A 49 2.90 12.29 5.61
N LYS A 50 3.25 11.08 5.18
CA LYS A 50 4.02 10.87 3.95
C LYS A 50 3.26 11.26 2.70
N GLN A 51 1.95 11.02 2.65
CA GLN A 51 1.14 11.52 1.53
C GLN A 51 1.11 13.04 1.48
N ILE A 52 1.05 13.72 2.64
CA ILE A 52 1.19 15.19 2.70
C ILE A 52 2.56 15.65 2.19
N GLU A 53 3.64 14.94 2.55
CA GLU A 53 5.00 15.28 2.06
C GLU A 53 5.07 15.23 0.53
N GLN A 54 4.46 14.22 -0.09
CA GLN A 54 4.50 13.97 -1.53
C GLN A 54 3.47 14.81 -2.32
N LEU A 55 2.26 14.97 -1.80
CA LEU A 55 1.13 15.59 -2.50
C LEU A 55 0.82 17.01 -2.02
N GLY A 56 1.46 17.48 -0.95
CA GLY A 56 1.23 18.80 -0.38
C GLY A 56 0.21 18.81 0.76
N SER A 57 0.20 19.91 1.52
CA SER A 57 -0.64 20.08 2.71
C SER A 57 -2.13 20.14 2.41
N ASP A 58 -2.50 20.47 1.17
CA ASP A 58 -3.87 20.59 0.68
C ASP A 58 -4.37 19.31 -0.01
N VAL A 59 -3.77 18.15 0.30
CA VAL A 59 -4.12 16.85 -0.31
C VAL A 59 -5.61 16.50 -0.16
N LEU A 60 -6.23 16.88 0.94
CA LEU A 60 -7.65 16.62 1.23
C LEU A 60 -8.59 17.51 0.40
N GLU A 61 -8.11 18.65 -0.08
CA GLU A 61 -8.81 19.55 -0.99
C GLU A 61 -8.59 19.15 -2.46
N GLN A 62 -7.41 18.61 -2.77
CA GLN A 62 -7.03 18.18 -4.11
C GLN A 62 -7.77 16.92 -4.56
N PHE A 63 -8.04 15.98 -3.65
CA PHE A 63 -8.66 14.69 -3.95
C PHE A 63 -9.99 14.50 -3.22
N ASP A 64 -10.97 13.87 -3.90
CA ASP A 64 -12.27 13.55 -3.30
C ASP A 64 -12.12 12.42 -2.27
N TYR A 65 -11.18 11.50 -2.49
CA TYR A 65 -10.82 10.42 -1.57
C TYR A 65 -9.33 10.37 -1.29
N VAL A 66 -8.95 10.17 -0.03
CA VAL A 66 -7.54 9.94 0.36
C VAL A 66 -7.47 8.72 1.26
N PHE A 67 -6.80 7.68 0.79
CA PHE A 67 -6.62 6.41 1.51
C PHE A 67 -5.16 6.25 1.93
N ALA A 68 -4.88 6.50 3.21
CA ALA A 68 -3.60 6.21 3.85
C ALA A 68 -3.60 4.80 4.44
N GLU A 69 -2.41 4.20 4.52
CA GLU A 69 -2.22 2.83 4.98
C GLU A 69 -3.19 1.83 4.30
N ASN A 70 -3.25 1.87 2.97
CA ASN A 70 -4.16 1.07 2.13
C ASN A 70 -5.67 1.34 2.36
N GLY A 71 -6.01 2.42 3.05
CA GLY A 71 -7.38 2.78 3.43
C GLY A 71 -7.74 2.45 4.87
N LEU A 72 -6.79 2.01 5.70
CA LEU A 72 -7.01 1.91 7.15
C LEU A 72 -7.26 3.28 7.78
N GLU A 73 -6.73 4.35 7.18
CA GLU A 73 -7.14 5.73 7.44
C GLU A 73 -7.68 6.31 6.13
N ALA A 74 -8.97 6.65 6.11
CA ALA A 74 -9.68 7.07 4.90
C ALA A 74 -10.40 8.41 5.09
N TYR A 75 -10.28 9.26 4.08
CA TYR A 75 -10.96 10.54 4.00
C TYR A 75 -11.82 10.61 2.74
N LYS A 76 -12.97 11.28 2.85
CA LYS A 76 -13.86 11.63 1.74
C LYS A 76 -14.27 13.09 1.89
N ASP A 77 -14.08 13.89 0.85
CA ASP A 77 -14.40 15.33 0.82
C ASP A 77 -13.80 16.08 2.03
N GLY A 78 -12.54 15.76 2.36
CA GLY A 78 -11.80 16.31 3.51
C GLY A 78 -12.23 15.82 4.89
N VAL A 79 -13.24 14.93 4.98
CA VAL A 79 -13.73 14.38 6.25
C VAL A 79 -13.21 12.96 6.45
N GLN A 80 -12.68 12.67 7.65
CA GLN A 80 -12.27 11.31 8.00
C GLN A 80 -13.51 10.41 8.13
N ILE A 81 -13.62 9.42 7.25
CA ILE A 81 -14.74 8.46 7.23
C ILE A 81 -14.38 7.13 7.89
N HIS A 82 -13.09 6.81 8.01
CA HIS A 82 -12.65 5.56 8.60
C HIS A 82 -11.28 5.68 9.28
N ARG A 83 -11.13 4.92 10.36
CA ARG A 83 -9.84 4.70 11.02
C ARG A 83 -9.81 3.30 11.62
N GLN A 84 -8.80 2.52 11.26
CA GLN A 84 -8.59 1.15 11.74
C GLN A 84 -7.13 0.92 12.09
N ASN A 85 -6.89 -0.04 12.99
CA ASN A 85 -5.54 -0.46 13.34
C ASN A 85 -5.51 -1.94 13.71
N LEU A 86 -4.30 -2.50 13.74
CA LEU A 86 -4.07 -3.92 13.96
C LEU A 86 -4.60 -4.39 15.33
N LEU A 87 -4.50 -3.53 16.36
CA LEU A 87 -4.98 -3.82 17.71
C LEU A 87 -6.49 -4.05 17.73
N ASN A 88 -7.24 -3.16 17.08
CA ASN A 88 -8.68 -3.27 16.97
C ASN A 88 -9.10 -4.48 16.13
N LYS A 89 -8.33 -4.85 15.10
CA LYS A 89 -8.64 -5.99 14.23
C LYS A 89 -8.34 -7.35 14.85
N LEU A 90 -7.18 -7.52 15.48
CA LEU A 90 -6.74 -8.81 16.04
C LEU A 90 -7.03 -8.95 17.54
N GLY A 91 -7.11 -7.85 18.27
CA GLY A 91 -7.16 -7.84 19.72
C GLY A 91 -5.79 -8.09 20.37
N ASN A 92 -5.64 -7.57 21.59
CA ASN A 92 -4.39 -7.63 22.33
C ASN A 92 -3.89 -9.07 22.56
N GLU A 93 -4.81 -10.01 22.87
CA GLU A 93 -4.44 -11.40 23.15
C GLU A 93 -3.73 -12.06 21.95
N ARG A 94 -4.29 -11.92 20.75
CA ARG A 94 -3.70 -12.47 19.53
C ARG A 94 -2.37 -11.79 19.21
N ILE A 95 -2.28 -10.47 19.33
CA ILE A 95 -1.03 -9.74 19.10
C ILE A 95 0.08 -10.20 20.05
N VAL A 96 -0.20 -10.27 21.36
CA VAL A 96 0.79 -10.74 22.34
C VAL A 96 1.20 -12.19 22.06
N LYS A 97 0.26 -13.06 21.69
CA LYS A 97 0.57 -14.45 21.33
C LYS A 97 1.47 -14.53 20.10
N PHE A 98 1.17 -13.75 19.05
CA PHE A 98 1.97 -13.64 17.84
C PHE A 98 3.39 -13.16 18.14
N VAL A 99 3.51 -12.01 18.81
CA VAL A 99 4.80 -11.39 19.16
C VAL A 99 5.65 -12.34 20.00
N LYS A 100 5.08 -13.00 21.02
CA LYS A 100 5.81 -13.97 21.84
C LYS A 100 6.33 -15.15 21.02
N LYS A 101 5.56 -15.67 20.06
CA LYS A 101 6.03 -16.77 19.20
C LYS A 101 7.11 -16.29 18.24
N ALA A 102 6.94 -15.13 17.60
CA ALA A 102 7.93 -14.53 16.71
C ALA A 102 9.26 -14.26 17.43
N LEU A 103 9.24 -13.71 18.66
CA LEU A 103 10.46 -13.49 19.44
C LEU A 103 11.20 -14.79 19.75
N ARG A 104 10.48 -15.86 20.14
CA ARG A 104 11.10 -17.17 20.41
C ARG A 104 11.72 -17.75 19.13
N LEU A 105 10.97 -17.73 18.02
CA LEU A 105 11.49 -18.19 16.73
C LEU A 105 12.75 -17.43 16.33
N ILE A 106 12.77 -16.09 16.44
CA ILE A 106 13.93 -15.27 16.10
C ILE A 106 15.13 -15.55 17.01
N ALA A 107 14.88 -15.82 18.30
CA ALA A 107 15.94 -16.18 19.25
C ALA A 107 16.62 -17.52 18.90
N ASP A 108 15.90 -18.43 18.25
CA ASP A 108 16.40 -19.75 17.86
C ASP A 108 17.00 -19.78 16.42
N VAL A 109 16.95 -18.68 15.68
CA VAL A 109 17.48 -18.59 14.32
C VAL A 109 19.01 -18.47 14.35
N ASP A 110 19.68 -19.43 13.70
CA ASP A 110 21.13 -19.41 13.51
C ASP A 110 21.52 -18.58 12.28
N ILE A 111 21.91 -17.32 12.50
CA ILE A 111 22.39 -16.40 11.48
C ILE A 111 23.65 -15.66 11.94
N PRO A 112 24.52 -15.21 10.99
CA PRO A 112 25.81 -14.62 11.35
C PRO A 112 25.71 -13.31 12.16
N VAL A 113 24.62 -12.56 11.98
CA VAL A 113 24.44 -11.22 12.54
C VAL A 113 23.01 -11.05 13.06
N GLN A 114 22.90 -10.56 14.29
CA GLN A 114 21.67 -10.00 14.87
C GLN A 114 21.97 -8.65 15.54
N ARG A 115 21.02 -7.73 15.47
CA ARG A 115 21.10 -6.38 16.04
C ARG A 115 19.92 -6.12 16.96
N GLY A 116 18.96 -5.32 16.53
CA GLY A 116 17.80 -4.92 17.33
C GLY A 116 16.64 -4.46 16.46
N THR A 117 15.48 -4.27 17.08
CA THR A 117 14.21 -4.02 16.38
C THR A 117 13.85 -5.19 15.46
N PHE A 118 13.74 -6.39 16.06
CA PHE A 118 13.35 -7.63 15.37
C PHE A 118 11.86 -7.68 15.05
N ILE A 119 11.05 -7.03 15.88
CA ILE A 119 9.61 -6.89 15.71
C ILE A 119 9.29 -5.41 15.86
N GLU A 120 8.79 -4.81 14.79
CA GLU A 120 8.35 -3.41 14.75
C GLU A 120 6.83 -3.41 14.56
N TYR A 121 6.10 -3.02 15.60
CA TYR A 121 4.65 -2.86 15.55
C TYR A 121 4.30 -1.52 14.90
N ARG A 122 3.53 -1.55 13.82
CA ARG A 122 3.00 -0.38 13.11
C ARG A 122 1.48 -0.33 13.23
N ASN A 123 0.85 0.72 12.69
CA ASN A 123 -0.60 0.89 12.81
C ASN A 123 -1.38 -0.23 12.11
N GLY A 124 -1.07 -0.53 10.85
CA GLY A 124 -1.70 -1.61 10.08
C GLY A 124 -1.04 -3.00 10.13
N MET A 125 0.17 -3.13 10.65
CA MET A 125 0.97 -4.34 10.45
C MET A 125 2.06 -4.53 11.50
N ILE A 126 2.69 -5.71 11.52
CA ILE A 126 3.94 -5.97 12.23
C ILE A 126 5.01 -6.27 11.19
N ASN A 127 6.12 -5.53 11.22
CA ASN A 127 7.32 -5.87 10.45
C ASN A 127 8.22 -6.78 11.29
N VAL A 128 8.63 -7.91 10.73
CA VAL A 128 9.50 -8.89 11.37
C VAL A 128 10.83 -8.98 10.61
N SER A 129 11.94 -8.80 11.31
CA SER A 129 13.29 -8.84 10.75
C SER A 129 14.19 -9.77 11.57
N PRO A 130 14.71 -10.88 11.01
CA PRO A 130 15.55 -11.82 11.74
C PRO A 130 16.90 -11.22 12.18
N VAL A 131 17.52 -10.41 11.31
CA VAL A 131 18.75 -9.65 11.60
C VAL A 131 18.48 -8.41 12.47
N GLY A 132 17.25 -7.89 12.45
CA GLY A 132 16.83 -6.68 13.16
C GLY A 132 17.06 -5.40 12.34
N ARG A 133 16.11 -4.47 12.38
CA ARG A 133 16.13 -3.24 11.54
C ARG A 133 17.25 -2.25 11.89
N ASN A 134 17.84 -2.37 13.07
CA ASN A 134 18.95 -1.51 13.52
C ASN A 134 20.31 -1.93 12.92
N CYS A 135 20.34 -2.85 11.96
CA CYS A 135 21.54 -3.20 11.21
C CYS A 135 21.98 -2.10 10.22
N SER A 136 23.28 -2.09 9.94
CA SER A 136 23.88 -1.18 8.95
C SER A 136 23.48 -1.57 7.52
N GLN A 137 23.70 -0.69 6.53
CA GLN A 137 23.43 -1.05 5.13
C GLN A 137 24.26 -2.24 4.66
N GLN A 138 25.54 -2.29 5.04
CA GLN A 138 26.40 -3.45 4.72
C GLN A 138 25.81 -4.75 5.29
N GLU A 139 25.32 -4.73 6.54
CA GLU A 139 24.70 -5.90 7.16
C GLU A 139 23.38 -6.29 6.49
N ARG A 140 22.64 -5.32 5.91
CA ARG A 140 21.45 -5.60 5.10
C ARG A 140 21.80 -6.37 3.84
N ASP A 141 22.83 -5.91 3.13
CA ASP A 141 23.31 -6.53 1.89
C ASP A 141 23.81 -7.97 2.17
N GLU A 142 24.60 -8.14 3.24
CA GLU A 142 25.08 -9.46 3.68
C GLU A 142 23.94 -10.40 4.10
N PHE A 143 22.95 -9.89 4.84
CA PHE A 143 21.78 -10.69 5.24
C PHE A 143 20.92 -11.09 4.03
N GLU A 144 20.72 -10.20 3.06
CA GLU A 144 19.97 -10.51 1.83
C GLU A 144 20.62 -11.66 1.05
N GLU A 145 21.94 -11.62 0.89
CA GLU A 145 22.68 -12.72 0.25
C GLU A 145 22.59 -14.02 1.04
N PHE A 146 22.68 -13.93 2.37
CA PHE A 146 22.55 -15.08 3.26
C PHE A 146 21.15 -15.68 3.20
N ASP A 147 20.11 -14.86 3.28
CA ASP A 147 18.71 -15.26 3.23
C ASP A 147 18.34 -15.88 1.90
N ARG A 148 18.86 -15.36 0.77
CA ARG A 148 18.65 -15.99 -0.55
C ARG A 148 19.16 -17.43 -0.59
N LYS A 149 20.27 -17.72 0.09
CA LYS A 149 20.88 -19.07 0.14
C LYS A 149 20.17 -19.98 1.16
N HIS A 150 19.78 -19.44 2.31
CA HIS A 150 19.31 -20.25 3.46
C HIS A 150 17.80 -20.18 3.71
N GLN A 151 17.09 -19.29 3.03
CA GLN A 151 15.64 -19.08 3.08
C GLN A 151 15.14 -18.82 4.51
N VAL A 152 15.83 -17.97 5.26
CA VAL A 152 15.56 -17.73 6.70
C VAL A 152 14.17 -17.12 6.89
N ARG A 153 13.83 -16.07 6.14
CA ARG A 153 12.52 -15.41 6.21
C ARG A 153 11.39 -16.35 5.81
N ALA A 154 11.56 -17.11 4.72
CA ALA A 154 10.54 -18.05 4.26
C ALA A 154 10.27 -19.16 5.30
N LYS A 155 11.31 -19.71 5.93
CA LYS A 155 11.16 -20.70 7.01
C LYS A 155 10.45 -20.12 8.23
N LEU A 156 10.79 -18.88 8.63
CA LEU A 156 10.11 -18.20 9.73
C LEU A 156 8.63 -17.94 9.44
N ILE A 157 8.30 -17.51 8.21
CA ILE A 157 6.91 -17.34 7.77
C ILE A 157 6.17 -18.67 7.88
N GLN A 158 6.73 -19.76 7.37
CA GLN A 158 6.10 -21.08 7.43
C GLN A 158 5.81 -21.53 8.88
N GLU A 159 6.75 -21.30 9.80
CA GLU A 159 6.56 -21.60 11.22
C GLU A 159 5.46 -20.74 11.87
N LEU A 160 5.38 -19.46 11.50
CA LEU A 160 4.34 -18.55 11.98
C LEU A 160 2.96 -18.91 11.41
N GLU A 161 2.86 -19.24 10.13
CA GLU A 161 1.63 -19.72 9.49
C GLU A 161 1.12 -21.00 10.17
N ASN A 162 2.00 -21.98 10.41
CA ASN A 162 1.67 -23.22 11.11
C ASN A 162 1.19 -22.98 12.55
N SER A 163 1.73 -21.94 13.19
CA SER A 163 1.38 -21.59 14.58
C SER A 163 0.05 -20.86 14.71
N PHE A 164 -0.39 -20.17 13.66
CA PHE A 164 -1.53 -19.26 13.67
C PHE A 164 -2.45 -19.40 12.44
N PRO A 165 -2.89 -20.62 12.06
CA PRO A 165 -3.72 -20.82 10.87
C PRO A 165 -5.08 -20.11 10.98
N ASP A 166 -5.56 -19.83 12.19
CA ASP A 166 -6.85 -19.20 12.51
C ASP A 166 -6.77 -17.67 12.67
N PHE A 167 -5.58 -17.07 12.54
CA PHE A 167 -5.41 -15.63 12.75
C PHE A 167 -5.80 -14.80 11.53
N GLY A 168 -5.90 -15.41 10.35
CA GLY A 168 -6.24 -14.72 9.10
C GLY A 168 -5.19 -13.66 8.73
N LEU A 169 -3.91 -14.04 8.81
CA LEU A 169 -2.78 -13.19 8.48
C LEU A 169 -2.22 -13.51 7.09
N LYS A 170 -1.68 -12.49 6.45
CA LYS A 170 -0.81 -12.56 5.28
C LYS A 170 0.60 -12.16 5.68
N TYR A 171 1.56 -12.74 4.99
CA TYR A 171 2.98 -12.54 5.17
C TYR A 171 3.58 -12.13 3.84
N SER A 172 4.27 -10.99 3.80
CA SER A 172 4.88 -10.48 2.57
C SER A 172 6.36 -10.19 2.80
N ILE A 173 7.23 -10.89 2.09
CA ILE A 173 8.67 -10.62 2.13
C ILE A 173 8.91 -9.28 1.42
N GLY A 174 9.51 -8.34 2.15
CA GLY A 174 9.73 -6.97 1.67
C GLY A 174 11.15 -6.49 1.93
N GLY A 175 11.79 -5.99 0.88
CA GLY A 175 13.16 -5.48 0.93
C GLY A 175 14.19 -6.54 1.30
N GLN A 176 15.32 -6.10 1.87
CA GLN A 176 16.49 -6.94 2.09
C GLN A 176 16.41 -7.81 3.35
N ILE A 177 15.72 -7.35 4.39
CA ILE A 177 15.91 -7.89 5.76
C ILE A 177 14.64 -8.31 6.50
N SER A 178 13.46 -8.07 5.95
CA SER A 178 12.21 -8.22 6.70
C SER A 178 11.07 -8.82 5.89
N PHE A 179 9.99 -9.13 6.58
CA PHE A 179 8.68 -9.38 6.00
C PHE A 179 7.61 -8.68 6.85
N ASP A 180 6.54 -8.24 6.19
CA ASP A 180 5.38 -7.62 6.83
C ASP A 180 4.31 -8.67 7.11
N VAL A 181 3.63 -8.51 8.25
CA VAL A 181 2.55 -9.38 8.71
C VAL A 181 1.32 -8.53 8.99
N PHE A 182 0.24 -8.80 8.28
CA PHE A 182 -0.99 -8.01 8.31
C PHE A 182 -2.21 -8.90 8.10
N PRO A 183 -3.41 -8.48 8.53
CA PRO A 183 -4.65 -9.20 8.27
C PRO A 183 -4.88 -9.40 6.76
N THR A 184 -5.39 -10.57 6.37
CA THR A 184 -5.78 -10.83 4.98
C THR A 184 -6.73 -9.74 4.47
N GLY A 185 -6.43 -9.22 3.28
CA GLY A 185 -7.23 -8.16 2.64
C GLY A 185 -6.89 -6.74 3.11
N TRP A 186 -5.82 -6.54 3.89
CA TRP A 186 -5.27 -5.20 4.21
C TRP A 186 -4.23 -4.71 3.20
N ASP A 187 -4.17 -5.33 2.01
CA ASP A 187 -3.57 -4.75 0.81
C ASP A 187 -4.43 -3.60 0.26
N LYS A 188 -4.03 -2.98 -0.86
CA LYS A 188 -4.72 -1.80 -1.42
C LYS A 188 -6.20 -2.04 -1.73
N ARG A 189 -6.66 -3.28 -1.93
CA ARG A 189 -8.10 -3.58 -2.10
C ARG A 189 -8.94 -3.20 -0.89
N TYR A 190 -8.33 -3.02 0.29
CA TYR A 190 -9.04 -2.58 1.48
C TYR A 190 -9.81 -1.27 1.24
N CYS A 191 -9.28 -0.33 0.45
CA CYS A 191 -9.97 0.93 0.20
C CYS A 191 -11.24 0.77 -0.66
N LEU A 192 -11.34 -0.30 -1.46
CA LEU A 192 -12.45 -0.49 -2.40
C LEU A 192 -13.80 -0.59 -1.69
N GLN A 193 -13.84 -1.07 -0.44
CA GLN A 193 -15.07 -1.14 0.36
C GLN A 193 -15.73 0.23 0.60
N PHE A 194 -14.98 1.32 0.47
CA PHE A 194 -15.48 2.68 0.68
C PHE A 194 -16.01 3.34 -0.60
N VAL A 195 -15.82 2.71 -1.77
CA VAL A 195 -16.13 3.30 -3.08
C VAL A 195 -16.93 2.36 -4.00
N GLU A 196 -16.92 1.05 -3.75
CA GLU A 196 -17.52 0.03 -4.65
C GLU A 196 -19.02 0.21 -4.92
N ASN A 197 -19.75 0.88 -4.02
CA ASN A 197 -21.20 1.12 -4.18
C ASN A 197 -21.51 2.52 -4.73
N ASP A 198 -20.52 3.39 -4.84
CA ASP A 198 -20.69 4.80 -5.23
C ASP A 198 -20.35 5.07 -6.71
N PHE A 199 -19.65 4.14 -7.37
CA PHE A 199 -19.11 4.29 -8.71
C PHE A 199 -19.44 3.11 -9.63
N GLU A 200 -19.76 3.39 -10.88
CA GLU A 200 -19.95 2.35 -11.90
C GLU A 200 -18.61 1.85 -12.46
N GLN A 201 -17.60 2.72 -12.48
CA GLN A 201 -16.24 2.41 -12.93
C GLN A 201 -15.22 2.96 -11.96
N ILE A 202 -14.25 2.13 -11.58
CA ILE A 202 -13.10 2.51 -10.77
C ILE A 202 -11.86 2.21 -11.60
N HIS A 203 -11.20 3.25 -12.11
CA HIS A 203 -9.91 3.10 -12.77
C HIS A 203 -8.82 3.13 -11.71
N PHE A 204 -7.97 2.12 -11.67
CA PHE A 204 -6.82 2.10 -10.77
C PHE A 204 -5.53 2.28 -11.55
N PHE A 205 -4.65 3.20 -11.13
CA PHE A 205 -3.33 3.44 -11.72
C PHE A 205 -2.24 3.06 -10.72
N GLY A 206 -1.25 2.28 -11.14
CA GLY A 206 -0.13 1.87 -10.27
C GLY A 206 1.12 1.43 -11.03
N ASP A 207 2.27 1.53 -10.38
CA ASP A 207 3.59 1.24 -10.96
C ASP A 207 4.08 -0.19 -10.68
N LYS A 208 3.57 -0.84 -9.63
CA LYS A 208 4.01 -2.16 -9.16
C LYS A 208 2.89 -3.18 -9.26
N THR A 209 2.35 -3.33 -10.46
CA THR A 209 1.22 -4.19 -10.80
C THR A 209 1.60 -5.63 -11.16
N TRP A 210 2.88 -6.01 -11.01
CA TRP A 210 3.39 -7.37 -11.20
C TRP A 210 3.18 -8.22 -9.93
N GLU A 211 3.13 -9.55 -10.05
CA GLU A 211 2.86 -10.46 -8.91
C GLU A 211 3.88 -10.31 -7.78
N GLY A 212 3.42 -9.84 -6.61
CA GLY A 212 4.25 -9.52 -5.45
C GLY A 212 4.55 -8.02 -5.30
N GLY A 213 4.17 -7.20 -6.28
CA GLY A 213 4.15 -5.75 -6.18
C GLY A 213 2.96 -5.28 -5.35
N ASN A 214 3.09 -4.14 -4.67
CA ASN A 214 2.06 -3.65 -3.74
C ASN A 214 0.79 -3.12 -4.43
N ASP A 215 0.76 -3.04 -5.77
CA ASP A 215 -0.42 -2.72 -6.55
C ASP A 215 -1.12 -3.94 -7.14
N TYR A 216 -0.48 -5.11 -7.11
CA TYR A 216 -0.94 -6.30 -7.82
C TYR A 216 -2.38 -6.65 -7.46
N GLU A 217 -2.69 -6.70 -6.16
CA GLU A 217 -3.99 -7.13 -5.70
C GLU A 217 -5.11 -6.17 -6.09
N ILE A 218 -4.88 -4.86 -6.03
CA ILE A 218 -5.89 -3.86 -6.44
C ILE A 218 -6.01 -3.77 -7.96
N TYR A 219 -4.90 -3.87 -8.69
CA TYR A 219 -4.87 -3.85 -10.16
C TYR A 219 -5.62 -5.05 -10.78
N THR A 220 -5.54 -6.21 -10.13
CA THR A 220 -6.21 -7.44 -10.58
C THR A 220 -7.61 -7.64 -10.00
N ASP A 221 -8.07 -6.75 -9.11
CA ASP A 221 -9.40 -6.83 -8.51
C ASP A 221 -10.48 -6.53 -9.56
N GLU A 222 -11.51 -7.39 -9.63
CA GLU A 222 -12.60 -7.30 -10.61
C GLU A 222 -13.41 -6.00 -10.52
N ARG A 223 -13.36 -5.31 -9.38
CA ARG A 223 -14.00 -4.00 -9.19
C ARG A 223 -13.25 -2.86 -9.87
N THR A 224 -12.04 -3.11 -10.38
CA THR A 224 -11.18 -2.09 -10.98
C THR A 224 -10.90 -2.32 -12.46
N ILE A 225 -10.70 -1.22 -13.17
CA ILE A 225 -10.11 -1.18 -14.50
C ILE A 225 -8.65 -0.74 -14.30
N GLY A 226 -7.73 -1.70 -14.25
CA GLY A 226 -6.33 -1.47 -13.95
C GLY A 226 -5.53 -0.85 -15.11
N HIS A 227 -4.72 0.15 -14.79
CA HIS A 227 -3.76 0.83 -15.68
C HIS A 227 -2.36 0.70 -15.08
N SER A 228 -1.53 -0.13 -15.70
CA SER A 228 -0.12 -0.23 -15.32
C SER A 228 0.67 0.91 -15.94
N VAL A 229 1.40 1.65 -15.11
CA VAL A 229 2.22 2.80 -15.52
C VAL A 229 3.67 2.57 -15.14
N LEU A 230 4.63 3.15 -15.87
CA LEU A 230 6.05 3.09 -15.48
C LEU A 230 6.52 4.38 -14.82
N SER A 231 5.74 5.45 -14.95
CA SER A 231 6.03 6.76 -14.38
C SER A 231 4.78 7.64 -14.30
N TYR A 232 4.88 8.72 -13.54
CA TYR A 232 3.85 9.77 -13.49
C TYR A 232 3.49 10.37 -14.87
N LYS A 233 4.40 10.31 -15.84
CA LYS A 233 4.13 10.78 -17.21
C LYS A 233 3.21 9.84 -17.98
N ASP A 234 3.31 8.54 -17.72
CA ASP A 234 2.39 7.56 -18.32
C ASP A 234 1.00 7.72 -17.70
N THR A 235 0.92 7.97 -16.39
CA THR A 235 -0.33 8.35 -15.71
C THR A 235 -0.97 9.56 -16.38
N ILE A 236 -0.19 10.60 -16.69
CA ILE A 236 -0.70 11.78 -17.41
C ILE A 236 -1.29 11.38 -18.75
N ALA A 237 -0.53 10.64 -19.57
CA ALA A 237 -0.97 10.22 -20.89
C ALA A 237 -2.25 9.36 -20.86
N GLU A 238 -2.38 8.43 -19.91
CA GLU A 238 -3.56 7.57 -19.81
C GLU A 238 -4.80 8.35 -19.31
N VAL A 239 -4.65 9.23 -18.32
CA VAL A 239 -5.76 10.07 -17.85
C VAL A 239 -6.21 11.05 -18.92
N GLU A 240 -5.29 11.61 -19.72
CA GLU A 240 -5.67 12.49 -20.84
C GLU A 240 -6.52 11.76 -21.89
N LYS A 241 -6.24 10.48 -22.18
CA LYS A 241 -7.10 9.69 -23.08
C LYS A 241 -8.52 9.55 -22.52
N LEU A 242 -8.66 9.31 -21.21
CA LEU A 242 -9.97 9.18 -20.54
C LEU A 242 -10.73 10.52 -20.52
N VAL A 243 -10.03 11.62 -20.23
CA VAL A 243 -10.62 12.96 -20.24
C VAL A 243 -11.08 13.35 -21.64
N ASN A 244 -10.28 13.05 -22.67
CA ASN A 244 -10.64 13.35 -24.05
C ASN A 244 -11.81 12.49 -24.54
N SER A 245 -11.88 11.21 -24.16
CA SER A 245 -12.98 10.33 -24.58
C SER A 245 -14.34 10.77 -24.00
N MET A 246 -14.38 11.32 -22.79
CA MET A 246 -15.59 11.92 -22.22
C MET A 246 -16.07 13.15 -23.01
N HIS A 247 -15.15 13.97 -23.52
CA HIS A 247 -15.49 15.18 -24.26
C HIS A 247 -16.21 14.90 -25.59
N PHE A 248 -15.94 13.75 -26.22
CA PHE A 248 -16.57 13.35 -27.49
C PHE A 248 -17.97 12.76 -27.34
N VAL A 249 -18.38 12.33 -26.15
CA VAL A 249 -19.72 11.78 -25.91
C VAL A 249 -20.71 12.87 -25.44
N GLY A 250 -20.20 14.05 -25.12
CA GLY A 250 -21.00 15.24 -24.76
C GLY A 250 -21.32 16.19 -25.91
N GLN A 251 -20.87 15.90 -27.14
CA GLN A 251 -21.26 16.60 -28.39
C GLN A 251 -22.23 15.74 -29.20
#